data_AF-A0AAE2BX58-F1
#
_entry.id   AF-A0AAE2BX58-F1
#
_cell.length_a   1.000
_cell.length_b   1.000
_cell.length_c   1.000
_cell.angle_alpha   90.00
_cell.angle_beta   90.00
_cell.angle_gamma   90.00
#
_symmetry.space_group_name_H-M   'P 1'
#
loop_
_entity.id
_entity.type
_entity.pdbx_description
1 polymer ?
#
loop_
_entity_poly.entity_id
_entity_poly.type
_entity_poly.pdbx_seq_one_letter_code
_entity_poly.pdbx_strand_id
1 'polypeptide(L)'
;MGIDNARLTSVNTSLTSFSGDIVEPLGEIMLLYHWDHAQGEETLKVQQYEPINNNQERQVDLDLVQEHRDNANARVEAYKEMMAKAYNSKVRRSKFQVGDLVLRRAYTTRNLGKLDAKWEGPYQVSKL
;
A
#
# COMPACT_ATOMS: atom_id res chain seq x y z
N MET A 1 -47.32 2.49 -18.43
CA MET A 1 -48.07 3.75 -18.63
C MET A 1 -47.05 4.87 -18.63
N GLY A 2 -46.62 5.29 -19.82
CA GLY A 2 -45.66 6.38 -19.99
C GLY A 2 -46.38 7.71 -19.89
N ILE A 3 -45.79 8.66 -19.19
CA ILE A 3 -46.20 10.06 -19.24
C ILE A 3 -45.09 10.78 -20.02
N ASP A 4 -45.46 11.30 -21.18
CA ASP A 4 -44.56 11.96 -22.12
C ASP A 4 -44.10 13.32 -21.57
N ASN A 5 -42.81 13.42 -21.25
CA ASN A 5 -42.13 14.61 -20.71
C ASN A 5 -41.97 15.76 -21.72
N ALA A 6 -42.63 15.69 -22.88
CA ALA A 6 -42.49 16.66 -23.97
C ALA A 6 -43.40 17.90 -23.83
N ARG A 7 -44.27 17.96 -22.82
CA ARG A 7 -45.25 19.07 -22.67
C ARG A 7 -44.97 20.07 -21.54
N LEU A 8 -43.97 19.84 -20.69
CA LEU A 8 -43.65 20.79 -19.61
C LEU A 8 -42.51 21.76 -19.96
N THR A 9 -41.87 21.59 -21.12
CA THR A 9 -40.81 22.47 -21.62
C THR A 9 -41.32 23.68 -22.42
N SER A 10 -42.61 23.76 -22.77
CA SER A 10 -43.12 24.86 -23.61
C SER A 10 -43.61 26.09 -22.83
N VAL A 11 -43.69 26.06 -21.50
CA VAL A 11 -44.21 27.19 -20.70
C VAL A 11 -43.11 27.93 -19.93
N ASN A 12 -41.91 27.36 -19.78
CA ASN A 12 -40.85 27.96 -18.97
C ASN A 12 -39.80 28.75 -19.77
N THR A 13 -39.91 28.80 -21.10
CA THR A 13 -39.12 29.67 -21.96
C THR A 13 -39.82 31.02 -22.16
N SER A 14 -39.96 31.78 -21.07
CA SER A 14 -40.17 33.22 -21.12
C SER A 14 -39.25 33.86 -20.10
N LEU A 15 -38.01 34.06 -20.54
CA LEU A 15 -37.02 34.89 -19.88
C LEU A 15 -37.61 36.28 -19.60
N THR A 16 -37.47 36.70 -18.33
CA THR A 16 -37.09 38.05 -17.93
C THR A 16 -37.87 39.22 -18.55
N SER A 17 -38.84 39.76 -17.80
CA SER A 17 -39.12 41.20 -17.84
C SER A 17 -39.13 41.77 -16.43
N PHE A 18 -37.98 42.31 -16.05
CA PHE A 18 -37.81 43.56 -15.30
C PHE A 18 -38.66 43.78 -14.03
N SER A 19 -38.04 43.63 -12.86
CA SER A 19 -37.76 44.76 -11.95
C SER A 19 -37.26 44.26 -10.61
N GLY A 20 -36.06 44.70 -10.22
CA GLY A 20 -35.68 44.86 -8.81
C GLY A 20 -35.33 43.59 -8.04
N ASP A 21 -34.16 43.66 -7.42
CA ASP A 21 -33.77 42.92 -6.22
C ASP A 21 -33.37 41.44 -6.40
N ILE A 22 -32.06 41.26 -6.37
CA ILE A 22 -31.35 40.01 -6.15
C ILE A 22 -31.75 39.51 -4.75
N VAL A 23 -32.71 38.59 -4.66
CA VAL A 23 -32.88 37.73 -3.48
C VAL A 23 -33.15 36.30 -3.94
N GLU A 24 -32.05 35.57 -4.02
CA GLU A 24 -31.90 34.12 -3.81
C GLU A 24 -32.58 33.11 -4.75
N PRO A 25 -31.89 32.72 -5.86
CA PRO A 25 -32.09 31.41 -6.52
C PRO A 25 -31.51 30.23 -5.70
N LEU A 26 -30.88 30.50 -4.56
CA LEU A 26 -30.22 29.49 -3.73
C LEU A 26 -31.23 28.50 -3.13
N GLY A 27 -32.44 28.93 -2.77
CA GLY A 27 -33.46 28.04 -2.20
C GLY A 27 -33.92 26.97 -3.19
N GLU A 28 -34.11 27.32 -4.46
CA GLU A 28 -34.63 26.42 -5.49
C GLU A 28 -33.54 25.47 -6.02
N ILE A 29 -32.31 25.98 -6.18
CA ILE A 29 -31.13 25.15 -6.46
C ILE A 29 -30.88 24.20 -5.29
N MET A 30 -30.96 24.66 -4.04
CA MET A 30 -30.77 23.83 -2.85
C MET A 30 -31.86 22.76 -2.69
N LEU A 31 -33.11 23.03 -3.09
CA LEU A 31 -34.17 22.00 -3.13
C LEU A 31 -33.87 20.91 -4.18
N LEU A 32 -33.26 21.26 -5.31
CA LEU A 32 -32.82 20.28 -6.31
C LEU A 32 -31.66 19.42 -5.80
N TYR A 33 -30.69 20.03 -5.10
CA TYR A 33 -29.58 19.32 -4.44
C TYR A 33 -30.06 18.45 -3.26
N HIS A 34 -31.06 18.91 -2.51
CA HIS A 34 -31.62 18.19 -1.37
C HIS A 34 -32.43 16.94 -1.78
N TRP A 35 -33.13 16.98 -2.91
CA TRP A 35 -33.93 15.85 -3.40
C TRP A 35 -33.07 14.75 -4.06
N ASP A 36 -32.02 15.15 -4.78
CA ASP A 36 -31.07 14.23 -5.45
C ASP A 36 -30.16 13.50 -4.45
N HIS A 37 -29.79 14.15 -3.34
CA HIS A 37 -28.99 13.53 -2.27
C HIS A 37 -29.83 12.79 -1.20
N ALA A 38 -31.16 12.88 -1.26
CA ALA A 38 -32.06 12.13 -0.38
C ALA A 38 -32.29 10.68 -0.87
N GLN A 39 -31.99 10.38 -2.13
CA GLN A 39 -31.91 9.02 -2.67
C GLN A 39 -30.43 8.71 -2.90
N GLY A 40 -29.67 8.50 -1.82
CA GLY A 40 -28.28 8.07 -1.94
C GLY A 40 -28.20 6.80 -2.77
N GLU A 41 -27.67 6.88 -3.99
CA GLU A 41 -27.45 5.70 -4.82
C GLU A 41 -26.55 4.74 -4.04
N GLU A 42 -27.10 3.57 -3.71
CA GLU A 42 -26.34 2.55 -3.02
C GLU A 42 -25.13 2.16 -3.88
N THR A 43 -23.94 2.24 -3.30
CA THR A 43 -22.74 1.77 -3.99
C THR A 43 -22.89 0.29 -4.35
N LEU A 44 -22.28 -0.17 -5.44
CA LEU A 44 -22.33 -1.58 -5.85
C LEU A 44 -21.98 -2.57 -4.71
N LYS A 45 -21.08 -2.16 -3.80
CA LYS A 45 -20.70 -2.94 -2.61
C LYS A 45 -21.87 -3.16 -1.63
N VAL A 46 -22.75 -2.18 -1.50
CA VAL A 46 -23.95 -2.24 -0.65
C VAL A 46 -25.02 -3.06 -1.35
N GLN A 47 -25.23 -2.84 -2.65
CA GLN A 47 -26.20 -3.61 -3.46
C GLN A 47 -25.89 -5.11 -3.50
N GLN A 48 -24.61 -5.49 -3.51
CA GLN A 48 -24.14 -6.88 -3.56
C GLN A 48 -23.85 -7.48 -2.18
N TYR A 49 -24.23 -6.81 -1.08
CA TYR A 49 -23.89 -7.25 0.26
C TYR A 49 -24.70 -8.48 0.70
N GLU A 50 -24.06 -9.65 0.68
CA GLU A 50 -24.63 -10.88 1.23
C GLU A 50 -23.99 -11.22 2.59
N PRO A 51 -24.63 -10.90 3.74
CA PRO A 51 -23.97 -10.99 5.05
C PRO A 51 -23.52 -12.40 5.42
N ILE A 52 -24.27 -13.42 5.01
CA ILE A 52 -23.94 -14.81 5.34
C ILE A 52 -22.74 -15.27 4.51
N ASN A 53 -22.81 -15.12 3.18
CA ASN A 53 -21.72 -15.52 2.29
C ASN A 53 -20.44 -14.73 2.60
N ASN A 54 -20.54 -13.41 2.77
CA ASN A 54 -19.40 -12.54 3.09
C ASN A 54 -18.72 -12.92 4.41
N ASN A 55 -19.48 -13.35 5.42
CA ASN A 55 -18.91 -13.80 6.68
C ASN A 55 -18.26 -15.19 6.57
N GLN A 56 -18.83 -16.09 5.75
CA GLN A 56 -18.25 -17.41 5.48
C GLN A 56 -16.94 -17.29 4.71
N GLU A 57 -16.91 -16.50 3.63
CA GLU A 57 -15.68 -16.20 2.88
C GLU A 57 -14.63 -15.55 3.77
N ARG A 58 -15.04 -14.60 4.62
CA ARG A 58 -14.12 -13.97 5.59
C ARG A 58 -13.53 -14.99 6.57
N GLN A 59 -14.29 -15.98 7.03
CA GLN A 59 -13.77 -17.03 7.91
C GLN A 59 -12.73 -17.88 7.18
N VAL A 60 -13.02 -18.30 5.94
CA VAL A 60 -12.09 -19.05 5.10
C VAL A 60 -10.80 -18.27 4.87
N ASP A 61 -10.90 -16.99 4.53
CA ASP A 61 -9.72 -16.14 4.35
C ASP A 61 -8.86 -16.09 5.62
N LEU A 62 -9.49 -15.90 6.79
CA LEU A 62 -8.80 -15.87 8.07
C LEU A 62 -8.10 -17.19 8.40
N ASP A 63 -8.70 -18.33 8.07
CA ASP A 63 -8.09 -19.64 8.25
C ASP A 63 -6.86 -19.82 7.33
N LEU A 64 -6.92 -19.29 6.10
CA LEU A 64 -5.83 -19.35 5.12
C LEU A 64 -4.67 -18.38 5.39
N VAL A 65 -4.90 -17.30 6.13
CA VAL A 65 -3.85 -16.31 6.45
C VAL A 65 -2.62 -16.98 7.06
N GLN A 66 -2.82 -17.95 7.95
CA GLN A 66 -1.72 -18.63 8.62
C GLN A 66 -0.90 -19.48 7.63
N GLU A 67 -1.57 -20.22 6.75
CA GLU A 67 -0.91 -21.00 5.69
C GLU A 67 -0.08 -20.10 4.76
N HIS A 68 -0.61 -18.95 4.36
CA HIS A 68 0.12 -17.99 3.53
C HIS A 68 1.36 -17.44 4.24
N ARG A 69 1.27 -17.13 5.54
CA ARG A 69 2.43 -16.70 6.33
C ARG A 69 3.48 -17.79 6.42
N ASP A 70 3.07 -19.03 6.67
CA ASP A 70 3.99 -20.16 6.80
C ASP A 70 4.68 -20.45 5.46
N ASN A 71 3.97 -20.38 4.34
CA ASN A 71 4.55 -20.51 3.00
C ASN A 71 5.56 -19.38 2.71
N ALA A 72 5.20 -18.13 3.04
CA ALA A 72 6.10 -17.00 2.88
C ALA A 72 7.36 -17.14 3.75
N ASN A 73 7.21 -17.57 5.00
CA ASN A 73 8.31 -17.83 5.92
C ASN A 73 9.23 -18.92 5.39
N ALA A 74 8.68 -20.06 4.95
CA ALA A 74 9.44 -21.15 4.36
C ALA A 74 10.28 -20.70 3.15
N ARG A 75 9.71 -19.86 2.28
CA ARG A 75 10.46 -19.28 1.14
C ARG A 75 11.60 -18.37 1.59
N VAL A 76 11.36 -17.53 2.60
CA VAL A 76 12.39 -16.63 3.15
C VAL A 76 13.52 -17.44 3.79
N GLU A 77 13.20 -18.49 4.54
CA GLU A 77 14.18 -19.38 5.15
C GLU A 77 14.99 -20.13 4.10
N ALA A 78 14.34 -20.73 3.10
CA ALA A 78 15.01 -21.39 1.99
C ALA A 78 15.96 -20.43 1.26
N TYR A 79 15.53 -19.20 1.00
CA TYR A 79 16.38 -18.18 0.38
C TYR A 79 17.59 -17.83 1.26
N LYS A 80 17.39 -17.62 2.56
CA LYS A 80 18.49 -17.36 3.51
C LYS A 80 19.50 -18.50 3.52
N GLU A 81 19.05 -19.75 3.55
CA GLU A 81 19.92 -20.91 3.50
C GLU A 81 20.71 -20.99 2.19
N MET A 82 20.05 -20.78 1.06
CA MET A 82 20.71 -20.77 -0.25
C MET A 82 21.80 -19.70 -0.31
N MET A 83 21.51 -18.50 0.19
CA MET A 83 22.49 -17.41 0.26
C MET A 83 23.66 -17.74 1.19
N ALA A 84 23.38 -18.32 2.36
CA ALA A 84 24.42 -18.76 3.30
C ALA A 84 25.32 -19.84 2.68
N LYS A 85 24.74 -20.85 2.00
CA LYS A 85 25.49 -21.91 1.30
C LYS A 85 26.35 -21.33 0.17
N ALA A 86 25.79 -20.44 -0.64
CA ALA A 86 26.50 -19.79 -1.74
C ALA A 86 27.63 -18.86 -1.27
N TYR A 87 27.46 -18.20 -0.12
CA TYR A 87 28.52 -17.42 0.51
C TYR A 87 29.61 -18.34 1.08
N ASN A 88 29.23 -19.31 1.91
CA ASN A 88 30.16 -20.20 2.60
C ASN A 88 30.98 -21.06 1.64
N SER A 89 30.45 -21.43 0.47
CA SER A 89 31.21 -22.16 -0.55
C SER A 89 32.36 -21.35 -1.16
N LYS A 90 32.27 -20.01 -1.10
CA LYS A 90 33.32 -19.10 -1.59
C LYS A 90 34.30 -18.68 -0.49
N VAL A 91 33.94 -18.86 0.78
CA VAL A 91 34.80 -18.54 1.92
C VAL A 91 35.89 -19.60 2.05
N ARG A 92 37.14 -19.20 1.83
CA ARG A 92 38.30 -20.03 2.15
C ARG A 92 38.68 -19.83 3.61
N ARG A 93 38.78 -20.93 4.36
CA ARG A 93 39.29 -20.90 5.73
C ARG A 93 40.79 -20.60 5.69
N SER A 94 41.16 -19.36 5.99
CA SER A 94 42.57 -18.98 6.16
C SER A 94 43.02 -19.28 7.58
N LYS A 95 44.19 -19.91 7.71
CA LYS A 95 44.91 -19.98 8.99
C LYS A 95 45.82 -18.76 9.04
N PHE A 96 45.77 -18.02 10.14
CA PHE A 96 46.68 -16.92 10.39
C PHE A 96 47.83 -17.39 11.28
N GLN A 97 48.99 -16.77 11.12
CA GLN A 97 50.17 -16.95 11.96
C GLN A 97 50.58 -15.61 12.57
N VAL A 98 51.28 -15.66 13.70
CA VAL A 98 51.90 -14.46 14.27
C VAL A 98 52.87 -13.88 13.25
N GLY A 99 52.71 -12.59 12.94
CA GLY A 99 53.45 -11.92 11.87
C GLY A 99 52.66 -11.65 10.59
N ASP A 100 51.54 -12.35 10.34
CA ASP A 100 50.73 -12.13 9.15
C ASP A 100 50.10 -10.72 9.16
N LEU A 101 50.10 -10.06 7.99
CA LEU A 101 49.36 -8.83 7.77
C LEU A 101 47.94 -9.14 7.32
N VAL A 102 46.95 -8.61 8.06
CA VAL A 102 45.53 -8.84 7.83
C VAL A 102 44.76 -7.52 7.78
N LEU A 103 43.70 -7.50 6.99
CA LEU A 103 42.72 -6.41 6.99
C LEU A 103 41.61 -6.74 7.97
N ARG A 104 41.21 -5.78 8.81
CA ARG A 104 40.06 -5.92 9.71
C ARG A 104 38.85 -5.25 9.07
N ARG A 105 37.68 -5.86 9.21
CA ARG A 105 36.43 -5.24 8.76
C ARG A 105 36.15 -4.01 9.62
N ALA A 106 35.90 -2.86 8.98
CA ALA A 106 35.59 -1.63 9.68
C ALA A 106 34.26 -1.76 10.46
N TYR A 107 34.24 -1.29 11.70
CA TYR A 107 33.05 -1.34 12.56
C TYR A 107 31.94 -0.43 12.05
N THR A 108 30.71 -0.97 11.93
CA THR A 108 29.53 -0.25 11.45
C THR A 108 29.05 0.88 12.36
N THR A 109 29.58 1.00 13.58
CA THR A 109 29.28 2.09 14.51
C THR A 109 30.07 3.36 14.25
N ARG A 110 31.12 3.30 13.42
CA ARG A 110 31.65 4.51 12.78
C ARG A 110 30.62 4.99 11.76
N ASN A 111 30.43 6.30 11.66
CA ASN A 111 29.69 6.92 10.56
C ASN A 111 30.46 6.71 9.25
N LEU A 112 30.51 5.47 8.76
CA LEU A 112 31.07 5.12 7.46
C LEU A 112 30.06 5.55 6.41
N GLY A 113 30.44 6.53 5.59
CA GLY A 113 29.72 6.85 4.37
C GLY A 113 29.72 5.67 3.40
N LYS A 114 28.81 5.68 2.43
CA LYS A 114 28.69 4.63 1.40
C LYS A 114 30.00 4.38 0.63
N LEU A 115 30.87 5.38 0.57
CA LEU A 115 32.15 5.37 -0.15
C LEU A 115 33.36 5.13 0.76
N ASP A 116 33.16 5.02 2.07
CA ASP A 116 34.26 4.73 2.97
C ASP A 116 34.70 3.27 2.86
N ALA A 117 35.99 3.02 3.11
CA ALA A 117 36.56 1.70 3.02
C ALA A 117 35.92 0.74 4.04
N LYS A 118 35.41 -0.40 3.55
CA LYS A 118 34.83 -1.47 4.39
C LYS A 118 35.88 -2.23 5.22
N TRP A 119 37.15 -2.05 4.88
CA TRP A 119 38.30 -2.72 5.48
C TRP A 119 39.30 -1.68 5.94
N GLU A 120 39.92 -1.91 7.08
CA GLU A 120 40.90 -1.03 7.70
C GLU A 120 42.21 -1.78 7.98
N GLY A 121 43.29 -1.01 8.14
CA GLY A 121 44.63 -1.52 8.40
C GLY A 121 45.38 -1.89 7.12
N PRO A 122 46.66 -2.19 7.27
CA PRO A 122 47.08 -3.55 7.61
C PRO A 122 47.40 -3.70 9.10
N TYR A 123 46.92 -4.78 9.71
CA TYR A 123 47.22 -5.17 11.09
C TYR A 123 48.12 -6.38 11.11
N GLN A 124 49.09 -6.41 12.03
CA GLN A 124 49.91 -7.60 12.24
C GLN A 124 49.28 -8.47 13.33
N VAL A 125 49.16 -9.77 13.07
CA VAL A 125 48.75 -10.75 14.08
C VAL A 125 49.87 -10.89 15.11
N SER A 126 49.58 -10.55 16.37
CA SER A 126 50.57 -10.60 17.47
C SER A 126 50.48 -11.88 18.31
N LYS A 127 49.30 -12.51 18.36
CA LYS A 127 49.02 -13.76 19.06
C LYS A 127 47.82 -14.46 18.42
N LEU A 128 47.72 -15.78 18.60
CA LEU A 128 46.62 -16.63 18.14
C LEU A 128 45.62 -16.91 19.26
#